data_AF-A0A1T5HCN3-F1
#
_entry.id   AF-A0A1T5HCN3-F1
#
_cell.length_a   1.000
_cell.length_b   1.000
_cell.length_c   1.000
_cell.angle_alpha   90.00
_cell.angle_beta   90.00
_cell.angle_gamma   90.00
#
_symmetry.space_group_name_H-M   'P 1'
#
loop_
_entity.id
_entity.type
_entity.pdbx_description
1 polymer ?
#
loop_
_entity_poly.entity_id
_entity_poly.type
_entity_poly.pdbx_seq_one_letter_code
_entity_poly.pdbx_strand_id
1 'polypeptide(L)' 'MAKLYWDLIKENLRTIDQVPLLWREAVQALLDKEKQVNAA' A
#
# COMPACT_ATOMS: atom_id res chain seq x y z
N MET A 1 2.16 6.18 -9.09
CA MET A 1 0.87 5.44 -8.92
C MET A 1 0.83 4.59 -7.67
N ALA A 2 1.88 3.83 -7.34
CA ALA A 2 1.93 3.05 -6.09
C ALA A 2 1.59 3.87 -4.83
N LYS A 3 2.19 5.05 -4.65
CA LYS A 3 1.88 5.93 -3.50
C LYS A 3 0.39 6.30 -3.41
N LEU A 4 -0.26 6.63 -4.52
CA LEU A 4 -1.69 6.96 -4.54
C LEU A 4 -2.54 5.78 -4.04
N TYR A 5 -2.25 4.57 -4.51
CA TYR A 5 -2.95 3.38 -4.05
C TYR A 5 -2.65 3.06 -2.58
N TRP A 6 -1.42 3.29 -2.12
CA TRP A 6 -1.07 3.18 -0.71
C TRP A 6 -1.86 4.17 0.16
N ASP A 7 -1.94 5.45 -0.24
CA ASP A 7 -2.74 6.47 0.44
C ASP A 7 -4.23 6.05 0.51
N LEU A 8 -4.81 5.58 -0.61
CA LEU A 8 -6.19 5.10 -0.66
C LEU A 8 -6.45 3.86 0.20
N ILE A 9 -5.48 2.94 0.29
CA ILE A 9 -5.58 1.76 1.17
C ILE A 9 -5.55 2.19 2.64
N LYS A 10 -4.69 3.15 2.99
CA LYS A 10 -4.64 3.70 4.34
C LYS A 10 -5.94 4.38 4.77
N GLU A 11 -6.62 5.04 3.84
CA GLU A 11 -7.91 5.67 4.07
C GLU A 11 -9.08 4.67 4.04
N ASN A 12 -8.82 3.37 3.90
CA ASN A 12 -9.83 2.31 3.71
C ASN A 12 -10.75 2.53 2.50
N LEU A 13 -10.31 3.32 1.52
CA LEU A 13 -11.04 3.59 0.28
C LEU A 13 -10.79 2.52 -0.78
N ARG A 14 -9.69 1.76 -0.66
CA ARG A 14 -9.34 0.64 -1.54
C ARG A 14 -8.67 -0.51 -0.78
N THR A 15 -8.60 -1.66 -1.44
CA THR A 15 -7.80 -2.82 -1.01
C THR A 15 -6.67 -3.14 -1.99
N ILE A 16 -5.70 -3.94 -1.55
CA ILE A 16 -4.55 -4.38 -2.36
C ILE A 16 -4.99 -5.11 -3.65
N ASP A 17 -6.14 -5.79 -3.63
CA ASP A 17 -6.67 -6.53 -4.78
C ASP A 17 -7.11 -5.60 -5.91
N GLN A 18 -7.57 -4.40 -5.55
CA GLN A 18 -7.98 -3.35 -6.48
C GLN A 18 -6.80 -2.56 -7.06
N VAL A 19 -5.57 -2.89 -6.64
CA VAL A 19 -4.34 -2.33 -7.21
C VAL A 19 -3.95 -3.15 -8.45
N PRO A 20 -3.67 -2.51 -9.59
CA PRO A 20 -3.15 -3.19 -10.77
C PRO A 20 -1.88 -3.98 -10.45
N LEU A 21 -1.73 -5.16 -11.04
CA LEU A 21 -0.59 -6.08 -10.81
C LEU A 21 0.77 -5.37 -10.89
N LEU A 22 0.95 -4.48 -11.87
CA LEU A 22 2.17 -3.68 -12.06
C LEU A 22 2.60 -2.89 -10.82
N TRP A 23 1.63 -2.46 -10.00
CA TRP A 23 1.88 -1.63 -8.82
C TRP A 23 1.72 -2.39 -7.51
N ARG A 24 1.22 -3.63 -7.55
CA ARG A 24 0.84 -4.37 -6.34
C ARG A 24 2.04 -4.64 -5.43
N GLU A 25 3.16 -5.08 -6.00
CA GLU A 25 4.42 -5.27 -5.26
C GLU A 25 4.94 -3.97 -4.64
N ALA A 26 4.92 -2.88 -5.41
CA ALA A 26 5.39 -1.59 -4.92
C ALA A 26 4.49 -1.03 -3.80
N VAL A 27 3.18 -1.24 -3.88
CA VAL A 27 2.23 -0.87 -2.81
C VAL A 27 2.43 -1.74 -1.57
N GLN A 28 2.61 -3.05 -1.74
CA GLN A 28 2.88 -3.97 -0.63
C GLN A 28 4.16 -3.59 0.11
N ALA A 29 5.23 -3.26 -0.61
CA ALA A 29 6.49 -2.81 -0.02
C ALA A 29 6.34 -1.51 0.81
N LEU A 30 5.45 -0.59 0.41
CA LEU A 30 5.15 0.62 1.17
C LEU A 30 4.38 0.32 2.46
N LEU A 31 3.37 -0.57 2.39
CA LEU A 31 2.61 -1.02 3.55
C LEU A 31 3.51 -1.76 4.56
N ASP A 32 4.40 -2.62 4.06
CA ASP A 32 5.30 -3.39 4.91
C ASP A 32 6.35 -2.50 5.60
N LYS A 33 6.89 -1.50 4.88
CA LYS A 33 7.78 -0.49 5.46
C LYS A 33 7.11 0.25 6.62
N GLU A 34 5.85 0.63 6.46
CA GLU A 34 5.09 1.34 7.49
C GLU A 34 4.81 0.47 8.71
N LYS A 35 4.43 -0.80 8.52
CA LYS A 35 4.28 -1.76 9.63
C LYS A 35 5.57 -1.89 10.45
N GLN A 36 6.72 -1.86 9.79
CA GLN A 36 8.02 -1.95 10.44
C GLN A 36 8.37 -0.68 11.22
N VAL A 37 7.93 0.50 10.78
CA VAL A 37 8.12 1.78 11.48
C VAL A 37 7.20 1.92 12.69
N ASN A 38 5.94 1.50 12.58
CA ASN A 38 4.97 1.62 13.69
C ASN A 38 5.16 0.57 14.79
N ALA A 39 6.02 -0.43 14.57
CA ALA A 39 6.34 -1.47 15.55
C ALA A 39 7.61 -1.20 16.38
N ALA A 40 8.24 -0.03 16.20
CA ALA A 40 9.45 0.41 16.90
C ALA A 40 9.14 1.61 17.81
#